data_AF-A0ABD0YT45-F1
#
_entry.id   AF-A0ABD0YT45-F1
#
_cell.length_a   1.000
_cell.length_b   1.000
_cell.length_c   1.000
_cell.angle_alpha   90.00
_cell.angle_beta   90.00
_cell.angle_gamma   90.00
#
_symmetry.space_group_name_H-M   'P 1'
#
loop_
_entity.id
_entity.type
_entity.pdbx_description
1 polymer ?
#
loop_
_entity_poly.entity_id
_entity_poly.type
_entity_poly.pdbx_seq_one_letter_code
_entity_poly.pdbx_strand_id
1 'polypeptide(L)'
;MELLLDDVLAKALQPLTSHPLHEIVLCDKIATSVKKRMVGAPRAATHLALNNPQHYLQCNCCHLETGEEILSSMPDICIAYKLHLECGALINIHDWLLVIVIHVLSRYYFFPFFFLLLPR
;
A
#
# COMPACT_ATOMS: atom_id res chain seq x y z
N MET A 1 -47.74 27.85 -15.38
CA MET A 1 -47.83 26.49 -14.77
C MET A 1 -46.45 25.85 -14.71
N GLU A 2 -45.62 25.98 -15.74
CA GLU A 2 -44.22 25.50 -15.76
C GLU A 2 -43.35 26.16 -14.67
N LEU A 3 -43.39 27.50 -14.52
CA LEU A 3 -42.58 28.21 -13.52
C LEU A 3 -42.82 27.75 -12.06
N LEU A 4 -44.06 27.39 -11.71
CA LEU A 4 -44.40 26.90 -10.37
C LEU A 4 -43.87 25.49 -10.12
N LEU A 5 -43.72 24.68 -11.18
CA LEU A 5 -43.20 23.33 -11.08
C LEU A 5 -41.69 23.37 -10.83
N ASP A 6 -40.98 24.27 -11.50
CA ASP A 6 -39.54 24.47 -11.33
C ASP A 6 -39.19 24.94 -9.91
N ASP A 7 -39.97 25.85 -9.33
CA ASP A 7 -39.76 26.31 -7.96
C ASP A 7 -39.99 25.21 -6.91
N VAL A 8 -41.02 24.39 -7.11
CA VAL A 8 -41.32 23.25 -6.22
C VAL A 8 -40.24 22.18 -6.36
N LEU A 9 -39.80 21.88 -7.58
CA LEU A 9 -38.76 20.91 -7.86
C LEU A 9 -37.42 21.36 -7.28
N ALA A 10 -37.05 22.63 -7.45
CA ALA A 10 -35.82 23.21 -6.91
C ALA A 10 -35.77 23.15 -5.38
N LYS A 11 -36.93 23.28 -4.73
CA LYS A 11 -37.04 23.17 -3.27
C LYS A 11 -37.10 21.72 -2.78
N ALA A 12 -37.74 20.83 -3.53
CA ALA A 12 -37.87 19.42 -3.17
C ALA A 12 -36.61 18.59 -3.46
N LEU A 13 -35.84 18.94 -4.48
CA LEU A 13 -34.60 18.26 -4.88
C LEU A 13 -33.35 18.90 -4.28
N GLN A 14 -33.48 19.65 -3.18
CA GLN A 14 -32.29 20.07 -2.45
C GLN A 14 -31.51 18.83 -2.00
N PRO A 15 -30.17 18.82 -2.17
CA PRO A 15 -29.37 17.68 -1.78
C PRO A 15 -29.55 17.43 -0.28
N LEU A 16 -29.81 16.19 0.14
CA LEU A 16 -29.99 15.88 1.56
C LEU A 16 -28.79 16.33 2.41
N THR A 17 -27.60 16.37 1.81
CA THR A 17 -26.35 16.89 2.40
C THR A 17 -26.45 18.35 2.87
N SER A 18 -27.39 19.15 2.35
CA SER A 18 -27.60 20.53 2.79
C SER A 18 -28.35 20.66 4.12
N HIS A 19 -28.86 19.56 4.66
CA HIS A 19 -29.62 19.55 5.91
C HIS A 19 -28.70 19.14 7.08
N PRO A 20 -28.91 19.71 8.29
CA PRO A 20 -28.16 19.28 9.46
C PRO A 20 -28.48 17.80 9.79
N LEU A 21 -27.48 17.07 10.32
CA LEU A 21 -27.62 15.67 10.75
C LEU A 21 -28.00 14.68 9.63
N HIS A 22 -27.76 15.03 8.37
CA HIS A 22 -28.07 14.15 7.23
C HIS A 22 -27.27 12.84 7.25
N GLU A 23 -26.12 12.79 7.93
CA GLU A 23 -25.27 11.61 8.09
C GLU A 23 -25.92 10.45 8.86
N ILE A 24 -27.00 10.72 9.62
CA ILE A 24 -27.75 9.68 10.34
C ILE A 24 -28.62 8.88 9.34
N VAL A 25 -29.07 9.53 8.27
CA VAL A 25 -29.92 8.94 7.22
C VAL A 25 -29.09 8.48 6.03
N LEU A 26 -28.02 9.20 5.70
CA LEU A 26 -27.14 8.93 4.56
C LEU A 26 -25.82 8.27 4.98
N CYS A 27 -25.58 7.07 4.44
CA CYS A 27 -24.34 6.32 4.67
C CYS A 27 -23.32 6.50 3.52
N ASP A 28 -22.60 7.62 3.51
CA ASP A 28 -21.57 7.88 2.49
C ASP A 28 -20.17 7.36 2.90
N LYS A 29 -19.69 7.75 4.09
CA LYS A 29 -18.33 7.43 4.57
C LYS A 29 -18.05 5.93 4.72
N ILE A 30 -19.10 5.13 4.92
CA ILE A 30 -19.00 3.68 5.10
C ILE A 30 -18.95 2.96 3.74
N ALA A 31 -19.40 3.61 2.66
CA ALA A 31 -19.52 3.00 1.34
C ALA A 31 -18.17 2.49 0.80
N THR A 32 -17.07 3.22 1.01
CA THR A 32 -15.73 2.78 0.58
C THR A 32 -15.22 1.59 1.39
N SER A 33 -15.41 1.58 2.71
CA SER A 33 -14.99 0.49 3.59
C SER A 33 -15.85 -0.77 3.39
N VAL A 34 -17.15 -0.60 3.20
CA VAL A 34 -18.09 -1.68 2.86
C VAL A 34 -17.77 -2.23 1.48
N LYS A 35 -17.57 -1.37 0.48
CA LYS A 35 -17.20 -1.81 -0.87
C LYS A 35 -15.89 -2.62 -0.86
N LYS A 36 -14.86 -2.17 -0.13
CA LYS A 36 -13.61 -2.94 0.03
C LYS A 36 -13.85 -4.32 0.64
N ARG A 37 -14.72 -4.43 1.66
CA ARG A 37 -15.07 -5.71 2.30
C ARG A 37 -15.95 -6.60 1.44
N MET A 38 -16.88 -6.03 0.67
CA MET A 38 -17.83 -6.79 -0.16
C MET A 38 -17.20 -7.27 -1.46
N VAL A 39 -16.46 -6.41 -2.16
CA VAL A 39 -15.85 -6.77 -3.45
C VAL A 39 -14.63 -7.66 -3.22
N GLY A 40 -13.82 -7.34 -2.21
CA GLY A 40 -12.55 -8.01 -1.97
C GLY A 40 -11.54 -7.76 -3.10
N ALA A 41 -10.32 -7.37 -2.75
CA ALA A 41 -9.24 -7.23 -3.72
C ALA A 41 -7.96 -7.88 -3.19
N PRO A 42 -7.97 -9.21 -2.96
CA PRO A 42 -6.88 -9.90 -2.26
C PRO A 42 -5.55 -9.72 -3.00
N ARG A 43 -5.53 -9.81 -4.33
CA ARG A 43 -4.31 -9.60 -5.13
C ARG A 43 -3.74 -8.20 -4.97
N ALA A 44 -4.59 -7.17 -5.01
CA ALA A 44 -4.16 -5.78 -4.82
C ALA A 44 -3.65 -5.57 -3.39
N ALA A 45 -4.31 -6.17 -2.39
CA ALA A 45 -3.88 -6.12 -1.00
C ALA A 45 -2.53 -6.81 -0.79
N THR A 46 -2.32 -8.00 -1.37
CA THR A 46 -1.04 -8.72 -1.32
C THR A 46 0.07 -7.95 -2.03
N HIS A 47 -0.20 -7.41 -3.22
CA HIS A 47 0.76 -6.58 -3.94
C HIS A 47 1.15 -5.36 -3.10
N LEU A 48 0.17 -4.65 -2.54
CA LEU A 48 0.44 -3.50 -1.69
C LEU A 48 1.24 -3.88 -0.43
N ALA A 49 0.93 -5.02 0.19
CA ALA A 49 1.62 -5.48 1.39
C ALA A 49 3.09 -5.85 1.12
N LEU A 50 3.36 -6.50 0.00
CA LEU A 50 4.71 -6.92 -0.38
C LEU A 50 5.53 -5.78 -1.01
N ASN A 51 4.88 -4.83 -1.68
CA ASN A 51 5.53 -3.69 -2.33
C ASN A 51 5.74 -2.51 -1.36
N ASN A 52 4.80 -2.27 -0.44
CA ASN A 52 4.90 -1.26 0.61
C ASN A 52 4.53 -1.86 1.98
N PRO A 53 5.48 -2.50 2.68
CA PRO A 53 5.22 -3.13 3.98
C PRO A 53 4.82 -2.11 5.06
N GLN A 54 5.22 -0.84 4.94
CA GLN A 54 4.86 0.21 5.90
C GLN A 54 3.34 0.43 5.97
N HIS A 55 2.62 0.25 4.86
CA HIS A 55 1.16 0.44 4.81
C HIS A 55 0.40 -0.46 5.81
N TYR A 56 0.90 -1.67 6.06
CA TYR A 56 0.28 -2.61 7.00
C TYR A 56 1.04 -2.73 8.33
N LEU A 57 2.37 -2.72 8.30
CA LEU A 57 3.19 -2.90 9.50
C LEU A 57 3.32 -1.61 10.32
N GLN A 58 3.08 -0.44 9.72
CA GLN A 58 3.17 0.86 10.39
C GLN A 58 4.51 1.07 11.10
N CYS A 59 5.59 0.52 10.56
CA CYS A 59 6.92 0.61 11.13
C CYS A 59 7.61 1.93 10.75
N ASN A 60 8.61 2.32 11.53
CA ASN A 60 9.40 3.53 11.29
C ASN A 60 10.57 3.30 10.32
N CYS A 61 10.92 2.05 10.03
CA CYS A 61 12.15 1.69 9.31
C CYS A 61 11.97 1.43 7.81
N CYS A 62 10.75 1.21 7.32
CA CYS A 62 10.47 0.86 5.93
C CYS A 62 9.84 2.01 5.15
N HIS A 63 10.25 3.24 5.42
CA HIS A 63 9.73 4.40 4.69
C HIS A 63 10.35 4.48 3.30
N LEU A 64 9.50 4.39 2.28
CA LEU A 64 9.88 4.40 0.87
C LEU A 64 9.67 5.82 0.33
N GLU A 65 10.70 6.43 -0.26
CA GLU A 65 10.55 7.71 -0.97
C GLU A 65 9.94 7.46 -2.35
N THR A 66 10.44 6.42 -3.02
CA THR A 66 9.93 5.90 -4.30
C THR A 66 9.40 4.48 -4.11
N GLY A 67 8.30 4.15 -4.80
CA GLY A 67 7.69 2.81 -4.73
C GLY A 67 8.60 1.65 -5.17
N GLU A 68 9.65 1.94 -5.93
CA GLU A 68 10.57 0.96 -6.51
C GLU A 68 11.77 0.63 -5.59
N GLU A 69 11.96 1.36 -4.49
CA GLU A 69 13.13 1.19 -3.62
C GLU A 69 13.12 -0.14 -2.85
N ILE A 70 14.29 -0.78 -2.76
CA ILE A 70 14.53 -1.98 -1.94
C ILE A 70 15.40 -1.60 -0.73
N LEU A 71 14.74 -1.37 0.41
CA LEU A 71 15.36 -1.11 1.71
C LEU A 71 15.82 -2.41 2.38
N SER A 72 16.98 -2.41 3.02
CA SER A 72 17.48 -3.56 3.81
C SER A 72 16.70 -3.81 5.10
N SER A 73 15.94 -2.82 5.57
CA SER A 73 15.11 -2.89 6.77
C SER A 73 13.80 -3.66 6.55
N MET A 74 13.38 -3.87 5.29
CA MET A 74 12.11 -4.51 4.98
C MET A 74 12.13 -6.02 5.28
N PRO A 75 10.97 -6.67 5.39
CA PRO A 75 10.90 -8.12 5.52
C PRO A 75 11.48 -8.83 4.29
N ASP A 76 12.17 -9.95 4.49
CA ASP A 76 12.86 -10.69 3.40
C ASP A 76 11.92 -11.09 2.26
N ILE A 77 10.66 -11.41 2.58
CA ILE A 77 9.63 -11.72 1.57
C ILE A 77 9.26 -10.53 0.68
N CYS A 78 9.34 -9.30 1.21
CA CYS A 78 9.10 -8.08 0.43
C CYS A 78 10.28 -7.82 -0.51
N ILE A 79 11.51 -8.05 -0.06
CA ILE A 79 12.72 -7.98 -0.89
C ILE A 79 12.61 -8.97 -2.04
N ALA A 80 12.33 -10.24 -1.74
CA ALA A 80 12.15 -11.29 -2.74
C ALA A 80 11.07 -10.94 -3.76
N TYR A 81 9.95 -10.36 -3.32
CA TYR A 81 8.86 -9.94 -4.18
C TYR A 81 9.25 -8.79 -5.10
N LYS A 82 9.92 -7.74 -4.60
CA LYS A 82 10.37 -6.63 -5.44
C LYS A 82 11.39 -7.07 -6.49
N LEU A 83 12.38 -7.87 -6.10
CA LEU A 83 13.34 -8.47 -7.04
C LEU A 83 12.65 -9.35 -8.09
N HIS A 84 11.58 -10.06 -7.71
CA HIS A 84 10.77 -10.82 -8.65
C HIS A 84 10.08 -9.92 -9.69
N LEU A 85 9.62 -8.73 -9.31
CA LEU A 85 8.98 -7.78 -10.22
C LEU A 85 9.95 -7.16 -11.24
N GLU A 86 11.23 -7.07 -10.90
CA GLU A 86 12.28 -6.62 -11.82
C GLU A 86 12.62 -7.68 -12.89
N CYS A 87 12.21 -8.93 -12.67
CA CYS A 87 12.42 -10.01 -13.61
C CYS A 87 11.33 -10.04 -14.70
N GLY A 88 11.67 -10.66 -15.84
CA GLY A 88 10.71 -10.91 -16.92
C GLY A 88 9.76 -12.08 -16.64
N ALA A 89 9.10 -12.56 -17.70
CA ALA A 89 8.10 -13.64 -17.61
C ALA A 89 8.67 -14.99 -17.13
N LEU A 90 9.98 -15.20 -17.25
CA LEU A 90 10.69 -16.40 -16.80
C LEU A 90 11.84 -15.98 -15.88
N ILE A 91 12.04 -16.74 -14.81
CA ILE A 91 13.04 -16.45 -13.77
C ILE A 91 13.88 -17.68 -13.54
N ASN A 92 15.20 -17.51 -13.62
CA ASN A 92 16.13 -18.50 -13.13
C ASN A 92 16.12 -18.49 -11.60
N ILE A 93 15.67 -19.59 -10.99
CA ILE A 93 15.56 -19.66 -9.54
C ILE A 93 16.92 -19.56 -8.83
N HIS A 94 17.99 -20.04 -9.46
CA HIS A 94 19.34 -19.96 -8.88
C HIS A 94 19.80 -18.51 -8.76
N ASP A 95 19.67 -17.73 -9.84
CA ASP A 95 20.11 -16.34 -9.87
C ASP A 95 19.23 -15.47 -8.96
N TRP A 96 17.92 -15.69 -8.97
CA TRP A 96 16.99 -14.98 -8.08
C TRP A 96 17.28 -15.27 -6.60
N LEU A 97 17.48 -16.53 -6.23
CA LEU A 97 17.86 -16.90 -4.86
C LEU A 97 19.20 -16.31 -4.46
N LEU A 98 20.19 -16.31 -5.36
CA LEU A 98 21.51 -15.74 -5.09
C LEU A 98 21.40 -14.25 -4.76
N VAL A 99 20.63 -13.49 -5.54
CA VAL A 99 20.43 -12.05 -5.27
C VAL A 99 19.72 -11.83 -3.94
N ILE A 100 18.66 -12.60 -3.63
CA ILE A 100 17.97 -12.50 -2.33
C ILE A 100 18.95 -12.77 -1.18
N VAL A 101 19.73 -13.85 -1.29
CA VAL A 101 20.72 -14.21 -0.27
C VAL A 101 21.73 -13.08 -0.10
N ILE A 102 22.28 -12.52 -1.18
CA ILE A 102 23.23 -11.40 -1.09
C ILE A 102 22.61 -10.19 -0.37
N HIS A 103 21.37 -9.81 -0.68
CA HIS A 103 20.68 -8.72 0.00
C HIS A 103 20.46 -9.00 1.49
N VAL A 104 20.02 -10.21 1.83
CA VAL A 104 19.80 -10.61 3.23
C VAL A 104 21.13 -10.70 3.98
N LEU A 105 22.18 -11.25 3.37
CA LEU A 105 23.50 -11.31 3.99
C LEU A 105 24.11 -9.92 4.16
N SER A 106 23.91 -9.00 3.22
CA SER A 106 24.31 -7.61 3.39
C SER A 106 23.71 -7.00 4.67
N ARG A 107 22.47 -7.34 5.03
CA ARG A 107 21.84 -6.91 6.29
C ARG A 107 22.55 -7.46 7.54
N TYR A 108 23.00 -8.72 7.53
CA TYR A 108 23.59 -9.38 8.71
C TYR A 108 25.12 -9.23 8.81
N TYR A 109 25.83 -9.12 7.69
CA TYR A 109 27.30 -9.08 7.66
C TYR A 109 27.87 -7.67 7.52
N PHE A 110 27.07 -6.66 7.14
CA PHE A 110 27.50 -5.26 7.11
C PHE A 110 27.45 -4.56 8.49
N PHE A 111 26.96 -5.24 9.53
CA PHE A 111 26.71 -4.69 10.86
C PHE A 111 27.25 -5.70 11.90
N PRO A 112 28.53 -5.70 12.39
CA PRO A 112 29.63 -4.73 12.29
C PRO A 112 31.04 -5.41 12.19
N PHE A 113 31.50 -5.90 11.03
CA PHE A 113 32.92 -6.31 10.90
C PHE A 113 33.85 -5.14 10.52
N PHE A 114 33.29 -4.02 10.06
CA PHE A 114 34.08 -2.85 9.66
C PHE A 114 34.68 -2.07 10.85
N PHE A 115 34.12 -2.21 12.06
CA PHE A 115 34.69 -1.62 13.27
C PHE A 115 35.79 -2.47 13.94
N LEU A 116 35.97 -3.73 13.53
CA LEU A 116 37.00 -4.65 14.07
C LEU A 116 38.25 -4.76 13.17
N LEU A 117 38.27 -4.09 12.01
CA LEU A 117 39.37 -4.12 11.03
C LEU A 117 39.93 -2.75 10.67
N LEU A 118 39.61 -1.69 11.42
CA LEU A 118 40.34 -0.42 11.33
C LEU A 118 41.58 -0.49 12.23
N PRO A 119 42.80 -0.39 11.68
CA PRO A 119 44.02 -0.34 12.49
C PRO A 119 44.15 1.04 13.14
N ARG A 120 44.09 1.05 14.48
CA ARG A 120 44.37 2.13 15.45
C ARG A 120 43.52 3.40 15.38
#